data_AF-A0A935NXT7-F1
#
_entry.id   AF-A0A935NXT7-F1
#
_cell.length_a   1.000
_cell.length_b   1.000
_cell.length_c   1.000
_cell.angle_alpha   90.00
_cell.angle_beta   90.00
_cell.angle_gamma   90.00
#
_symmetry.space_group_name_H-M   'P 1'
#
loop_
_entity.id
_entity.type
_entity.pdbx_description
1 polymer ?
#
loop_
_entity_poly.entity_id
_entity_poly.type
_entity_poly.pdbx_seq_one_letter_code
_entity_poly.pdbx_strand_id
1 'polypeptide(L)'
;MPLGEVLHPGALVALVVLLLNDWWAKAACPGWVTGKLSDVAGLVLAPVAMTAAVGVGLSLLAAWGLARDPSLRRRRVAAAVVLVAVGFVATKVWPPAASTVAAALGLLGGRPRIVCDPTDLLALPAVLVAWRIGQAELALVPRGYAHAALRARSRGEAPSARARLVEVRRAGASAAAVDQLALALASGSATEVNAALRTLAGR
;
A
#
# COMPACT_ATOMS: atom_id res chain seq x y z
N MET A 1 -1.34 -0.21 -10.99
CA MET A 1 0.11 -0.04 -11.15
C MET A 1 0.72 -0.26 -9.79
N PRO A 2 1.81 -1.03 -9.66
CA PRO A 2 2.35 -1.41 -8.36
C PRO A 2 2.95 -0.24 -7.55
N LEU A 3 3.04 0.96 -8.12
CA LEU A 3 3.63 2.15 -7.50
C LEU A 3 2.63 3.21 -7.04
N GLY A 4 1.33 3.04 -7.30
CA GLY A 4 0.30 4.06 -6.93
C GLY A 4 0.31 4.39 -5.44
N GLU A 5 0.43 3.35 -4.61
CA GLU A 5 0.46 3.47 -3.15
C GLU A 5 1.65 4.30 -2.64
N VAL A 6 2.83 4.19 -3.28
CA VAL A 6 4.03 4.95 -2.88
C VAL A 6 3.94 6.41 -3.30
N LEU A 7 3.26 6.69 -4.41
CA LEU A 7 3.05 8.05 -4.92
C LEU A 7 1.90 8.77 -4.19
N HIS A 8 1.17 8.07 -3.32
CA HIS A 8 0.12 8.69 -2.52
C HIS A 8 0.72 9.82 -1.66
N PRO A 9 0.12 11.03 -1.63
CA PRO A 9 0.71 12.19 -0.96
C PRO A 9 1.04 11.93 0.50
N GLY A 10 0.19 11.18 1.22
CA GLY A 10 0.47 10.76 2.60
C GLY A 10 1.70 9.86 2.75
N ALA A 11 1.96 8.96 1.80
CA ALA A 11 3.15 8.10 1.81
C ALA A 11 4.42 8.91 1.50
N LEU A 12 4.33 9.86 0.55
CA LEU A 12 5.42 10.79 0.24
C LEU A 12 5.76 11.70 1.42
N VAL A 13 4.76 12.25 2.10
CA VAL A 13 4.97 13.04 3.32
C VAL A 13 5.64 12.19 4.39
N ALA A 14 5.16 10.96 4.63
CA ALA A 14 5.79 10.05 5.58
C ALA A 14 7.26 9.74 5.22
N LEU A 15 7.55 9.52 3.94
CA LEU A 15 8.90 9.30 3.44
C LEU A 15 9.79 10.53 3.67
N VAL A 16 9.32 11.72 3.30
CA VAL A 16 10.07 12.98 3.50
C VAL A 16 10.32 13.22 4.98
N VAL A 17 9.31 13.05 5.83
CA VAL A 17 9.44 13.16 7.28
C VAL A 17 10.48 12.18 7.80
N LEU A 18 10.43 10.91 7.37
CA LEU A 18 11.39 9.90 7.81
C LEU A 18 12.82 10.25 7.40
N LEU A 19 13.03 10.65 6.14
CA LEU A 19 14.34 10.99 5.61
C LEU A 19 14.92 12.24 6.29
N LEU A 20 14.15 13.32 6.40
CA LEU A 20 14.60 14.55 7.05
C LEU A 20 14.85 14.32 8.55
N ASN A 21 14.00 13.54 9.21
CA ASN A 21 14.16 13.23 10.63
C ASN A 21 15.41 12.39 10.89
N ASP A 22 15.61 11.33 10.11
CA ASP A 22 16.69 10.37 10.36
C ASP A 22 18.05 10.87 9.86
N TRP A 23 18.08 11.66 8.78
CA TRP A 23 19.31 12.19 8.24
C TRP A 23 19.77 13.47 8.95
N TRP A 24 18.84 14.37 9.29
CA TRP A 24 19.18 15.70 9.81
C TRP A 24 18.71 15.91 11.25
N ALA A 25 17.43 15.68 11.56
CA ALA A 25 16.91 16.05 12.88
C ALA A 25 17.53 15.25 14.03
N LYS A 26 17.74 13.94 13.85
CA LYS A 26 18.46 13.10 14.83
C LYS A 26 19.92 13.51 15.02
N ALA A 27 20.55 14.08 13.98
CA ALA A 27 21.92 14.59 14.07
C ALA A 27 21.99 15.96 14.77
N ALA A 28 21.00 16.82 14.55
CA ALA A 28 20.94 18.16 15.13
C ALA A 28 20.42 18.19 16.58
N CYS A 29 19.39 17.39 16.89
CA CYS A 29 18.76 17.33 18.21
C CYS A 29 18.28 15.90 18.51
N PRO A 30 19.18 14.99 18.95
CA PRO A 30 18.77 13.65 19.34
C PRO A 30 17.80 13.73 20.53
N GLY A 31 16.65 13.05 20.42
CA GLY A 31 15.67 13.08 21.49
C GLY A 31 14.45 12.19 21.26
N TRP A 32 13.66 12.06 22.33
CA TRP A 32 12.47 11.22 22.39
C TRP A 32 11.46 11.50 21.26
N VAL A 33 11.26 12.77 20.91
CA VAL A 33 10.34 13.19 19.84
C VAL A 33 10.78 12.68 18.46
N THR A 34 12.08 12.79 18.13
CA THR A 34 12.62 12.31 16.84
C THR A 34 12.55 10.80 16.70
N GLY A 35 12.60 10.06 17.82
CA GLY A 35 12.38 8.61 17.84
C GLY A 35 10.94 8.25 17.45
N LYS A 36 9.96 8.87 18.12
CA LYS A 36 8.54 8.59 17.86
C LYS A 36 8.07 9.05 16.49
N LEU A 37 8.60 10.16 15.99
CA LEU A 37 8.28 10.63 14.65
C LEU A 37 8.75 9.62 13.58
N SER A 38 9.94 9.04 13.76
CA SER A 38 10.47 7.98 12.91
C SER A 38 9.60 6.72 12.99
N ASP A 39 9.15 6.32 14.18
CA ASP A 39 8.24 5.19 14.35
C ASP A 39 6.89 5.42 13.65
N VAL A 40 6.28 6.60 13.81
CA VAL A 40 5.03 6.96 13.13
C VAL A 40 5.22 6.94 11.61
N ALA A 41 6.26 7.60 11.09
CA ALA A 41 6.53 7.64 9.67
C ALA A 41 6.82 6.24 9.09
N GLY A 42 7.57 5.42 9.82
CA GLY A 42 7.86 4.03 9.49
C GLY A 42 6.59 3.17 9.46
N LEU A 43 5.69 3.31 10.43
CA LEU A 43 4.41 2.57 10.47
C LEU A 43 3.42 2.98 9.37
N VAL A 44 3.54 4.20 8.84
CA VAL A 44 2.79 4.64 7.65
C VAL A 44 3.43 4.07 6.37
N LEU A 45 4.75 4.19 6.25
CA LEU A 45 5.48 3.88 5.02
C LEU A 45 5.70 2.38 4.81
N ALA A 46 6.01 1.62 5.86
CA ALA A 46 6.40 0.21 5.75
C ALA A 46 5.30 -0.68 5.13
N PRO A 47 4.01 -0.58 5.50
CA PRO A 47 2.97 -1.40 4.86
C PRO A 47 2.82 -1.07 3.37
N VAL A 48 2.90 0.22 3.02
CA VAL A 48 2.83 0.74 1.64
C VAL A 48 4.02 0.26 0.80
N ALA A 49 5.22 0.32 1.36
CA ALA A 49 6.42 -0.19 0.71
C ALA A 49 6.33 -1.70 0.48
N MET A 50 5.79 -2.44 1.46
CA MET A 50 5.66 -3.89 1.35
C MET A 50 4.63 -4.32 0.31
N THR A 51 3.46 -3.67 0.25
CA THR A 51 2.46 -3.95 -0.80
C THR A 51 2.98 -3.61 -2.19
N ALA A 52 3.70 -2.49 -2.33
CA ALA A 52 4.35 -2.11 -3.58
C ALA A 52 5.42 -3.12 -4.01
N ALA A 53 6.30 -3.55 -3.09
CA ALA A 53 7.33 -4.56 -3.37
C ALA A 53 6.73 -5.91 -3.79
N VAL A 54 5.70 -6.37 -3.09
CA VAL A 54 4.95 -7.59 -3.47
C VAL A 54 4.29 -7.42 -4.84
N GLY A 55 3.72 -6.26 -5.12
CA GLY A 55 3.13 -5.95 -6.42
C GLY A 55 4.15 -6.02 -7.55
N VAL A 56 5.32 -5.42 -7.39
CA VAL A 56 6.44 -5.48 -8.34
C VAL A 56 6.90 -6.92 -8.54
N GLY A 57 7.14 -7.66 -7.46
CA GLY A 57 7.58 -9.06 -7.53
C GLY A 57 6.59 -9.95 -8.28
N LEU A 58 5.29 -9.80 -8.01
CA LEU A 58 4.25 -10.54 -8.74
C LEU A 58 4.15 -10.12 -10.20
N SER A 59 4.37 -8.84 -10.54
CA SER A 59 4.43 -8.39 -11.93
C SER A 59 5.61 -9.00 -12.69
N LEU A 60 6.78 -9.10 -12.05
CA LEU A 60 7.95 -9.76 -12.64
C LEU A 60 7.72 -11.26 -12.85
N LEU A 61 7.17 -11.95 -11.84
CA LEU A 61 6.82 -13.37 -11.96
C LEU A 61 5.74 -13.62 -13.02
N ALA A 62 4.78 -12.71 -13.16
CA ALA A 62 3.76 -12.79 -14.21
C ALA A 62 4.36 -12.58 -15.61
N ALA A 63 5.32 -11.67 -15.75
CA ALA A 63 6.08 -11.49 -16.99
C ALA A 63 6.85 -12.75 -17.39
N TRP A 64 7.22 -13.58 -16.42
CA TRP A 64 7.87 -14.88 -16.63
C TRP A 64 6.87 -16.05 -16.75
N GLY A 65 5.56 -15.78 -16.68
CA GLY A 65 4.51 -16.81 -16.78
C GLY A 65 4.26 -17.62 -15.51
N LEU A 66 4.93 -17.31 -14.39
CA LEU A 66 4.82 -18.06 -13.13
C LEU A 66 3.68 -17.57 -12.22
N ALA A 67 3.20 -16.33 -12.40
CA ALA A 67 2.14 -15.76 -11.55
C ALA A 67 0.92 -15.31 -12.35
N ARG A 68 -0.28 -15.54 -11.78
CA ARG A 68 -1.55 -15.30 -12.47
C ARG A 68 -2.19 -13.93 -12.20
N ASP A 69 -1.81 -13.21 -11.14
CA ASP A 69 -2.49 -11.95 -10.80
C ASP A 69 -1.65 -10.99 -9.92
N PRO A 70 -1.09 -9.92 -10.51
CA PRO A 70 -0.36 -8.88 -9.78
C PRO A 70 -1.29 -7.85 -9.10
N SER A 71 -2.62 -7.97 -9.19
CA SER A 71 -3.53 -6.94 -8.68
C SER A 71 -3.51 -6.80 -7.16
N LEU A 72 -3.44 -5.56 -6.68
CA LEU A 72 -3.56 -5.25 -5.25
C LEU A 72 -4.95 -5.65 -4.75
N ARG A 73 -5.02 -6.39 -3.63
CA ARG A 73 -6.27 -6.80 -3.00
C ARG A 73 -6.33 -6.29 -1.57
N ARG A 74 -7.55 -6.06 -1.06
CA ARG A 74 -7.77 -5.64 0.33
C ARG A 74 -7.12 -6.56 1.35
N ARG A 75 -7.13 -7.88 1.10
CA ARG A 75 -6.46 -8.87 1.95
C ARG A 75 -4.94 -8.68 1.99
N ARG A 76 -4.31 -8.27 0.87
CA ARG A 76 -2.87 -7.99 0.83
C ARG A 76 -2.52 -6.75 1.65
N VAL A 77 -3.31 -5.68 1.52
CA VAL A 77 -3.15 -4.47 2.35
C VAL A 77 -3.33 -4.81 3.83
N ALA A 78 -4.38 -5.57 4.18
CA ALA A 78 -4.63 -5.97 5.56
C ALA A 78 -3.49 -6.84 6.11
N ALA A 79 -3.04 -7.86 5.35
CA ALA A 79 -1.91 -8.68 5.73
C ALA A 79 -0.64 -7.84 5.92
N ALA A 80 -0.43 -6.83 5.07
CA ALA A 80 0.73 -5.98 5.17
C ALA A 80 0.73 -5.10 6.42
N VAL A 81 -0.41 -4.47 6.70
CA VAL A 81 -0.64 -3.68 7.92
C VAL A 81 -0.45 -4.54 9.17
N VAL A 82 -1.05 -5.74 9.20
CA VAL A 82 -0.94 -6.66 10.34
C VAL A 82 0.50 -7.12 10.54
N LEU A 83 1.19 -7.55 9.47
CA LEU A 83 2.56 -8.05 9.58
C LEU A 83 3.51 -6.96 10.07
N VAL A 84 3.37 -5.73 9.56
CA VAL A 84 4.15 -4.59 10.03
C VAL A 84 3.83 -4.24 11.48
N ALA A 85 2.56 -4.20 11.87
CA ALA A 85 2.17 -3.90 13.26
C ALA A 85 2.71 -4.97 14.23
N VAL A 86 2.58 -6.25 13.89
CA VAL A 86 3.11 -7.36 14.70
C VAL A 86 4.64 -7.30 14.77
N GLY A 87 5.32 -7.08 13.65
CA GLY A 87 6.77 -6.91 13.62
C GLY A 87 7.24 -5.75 14.49
N PHE A 88 6.56 -4.60 14.40
CA PHE A 88 6.83 -3.43 15.22
C PHE A 88 6.68 -3.74 16.71
N VAL A 89 5.53 -4.29 17.13
CA VAL A 89 5.29 -4.70 18.53
C VAL A 89 6.38 -5.64 19.02
N ALA A 90 6.73 -6.66 18.23
CA ALA A 90 7.79 -7.60 18.57
C ALA A 90 9.13 -6.89 18.80
N THR A 91 9.52 -5.96 17.92
CA THR A 91 10.77 -5.20 18.08
C THR A 91 10.78 -4.24 19.28
N LYS A 92 9.62 -3.78 19.75
CA LYS A 92 9.53 -2.85 20.88
C LYS A 92 9.39 -3.54 22.24
N VAL A 93 8.92 -4.78 22.27
CA VAL A 93 8.64 -5.51 23.52
C VAL A 93 9.59 -6.70 23.73
N TRP A 94 10.15 -7.28 22.66
CA TRP A 94 10.91 -8.52 22.72
C TRP A 94 12.36 -8.35 22.22
N PRO A 95 13.37 -8.32 23.13
CA PRO A 95 14.77 -8.08 22.76
C PRO A 95 15.36 -9.00 21.67
N PRO A 96 15.05 -10.32 21.62
CA PRO A 96 15.47 -11.18 20.53
C PRO A 96 14.93 -10.77 19.15
N ALA A 97 13.70 -10.26 19.08
CA ALA A 97 13.17 -9.72 17.82
C ALA A 97 13.89 -8.42 17.43
N ALA A 98 14.12 -7.52 18.39
CA ALA A 98 14.87 -6.30 18.15
C ALA A 98 16.29 -6.57 17.62
N SER A 99 17.01 -7.52 18.21
CA SER A 99 18.36 -7.90 17.77
C SER A 99 18.35 -8.59 16.41
N THR A 100 17.37 -9.44 16.13
CA THR A 100 17.22 -10.12 14.82
C THR A 100 16.97 -9.12 13.70
N VAL A 101 16.06 -8.17 13.92
CA VAL A 101 15.78 -7.12 12.94
C VAL A 101 16.97 -6.18 12.78
N ALA A 102 17.65 -5.80 13.87
CA ALA A 102 18.87 -5.02 13.80
C ALA A 102 19.98 -5.73 13.00
N ALA A 103 20.16 -7.04 13.20
CA ALA A 103 21.11 -7.83 12.44
C ALA A 103 20.76 -7.88 10.94
N ALA A 104 19.48 -8.10 10.61
CA ALA A 104 19.00 -8.11 9.23
C ALA A 104 19.20 -6.74 8.54
N LEU A 105 18.89 -5.64 9.23
CA LEU A 105 19.15 -4.30 8.72
C LEU A 105 20.65 -4.01 8.58
N GLY A 106 21.49 -4.55 9.47
CA GLY A 106 22.94 -4.45 9.38
C GLY A 106 23.53 -5.07 8.10
N LEU A 107 22.85 -6.06 7.50
CA LEU A 107 23.24 -6.60 6.18
C LEU A 107 23.09 -5.58 5.04
N LEU A 108 22.21 -4.59 5.22
CA LEU A 108 22.00 -3.50 4.26
C LEU A 108 22.97 -2.33 4.50
N GLY A 109 23.76 -2.38 5.57
CA GLY A 109 24.77 -1.38 5.93
C GLY A 109 24.52 -0.72 7.29
N GLY A 110 25.62 -0.27 7.92
CA GLY A 110 25.59 0.41 9.21
C GLY A 110 25.51 -0.52 10.44
N ARG A 111 25.27 0.09 11.61
CA ARG A 111 25.12 -0.61 12.89
C ARG A 111 23.82 -0.18 13.56
N PRO A 112 22.65 -0.54 12.99
CA PRO A 112 21.37 -0.12 13.53
C PRO A 112 21.19 -0.71 14.93
N ARG A 113 20.79 0.13 15.88
CA ARG A 113 20.45 -0.29 17.24
C ARG A 113 18.97 -0.05 17.47
N ILE A 114 18.21 -1.14 17.62
CA ILE A 114 16.79 -1.09 17.96
C ILE A 114 16.68 -1.20 19.47
N VAL A 115 16.09 -0.18 20.10
CA VAL A 115 15.84 -0.15 21.54
C VAL A 115 14.42 -0.66 21.79
N CYS A 116 14.28 -1.59 22.72
CA CYS A 116 12.97 -2.02 23.21
C CYS A 116 12.41 -0.95 24.15
N ASP A 117 11.50 -0.13 23.63
CA ASP A 117 10.75 0.86 24.40
C ASP A 117 9.23 0.65 24.16
N PRO A 118 8.49 0.09 25.14
CA PRO A 118 7.05 -0.10 25.02
C PRO A 118 6.27 1.20 24.84
N THR A 119 6.83 2.37 25.19
CA THR A 119 6.15 3.65 24.95
C THR A 119 6.05 3.99 23.47
N ASP A 120 6.82 3.32 22.60
CA ASP A 120 6.71 3.46 21.15
C ASP A 120 5.46 2.79 20.58
N LEU A 121 4.77 1.94 21.37
CA LEU A 121 3.46 1.41 20.99
C LEU A 121 2.40 2.50 20.84
N LEU A 122 2.64 3.70 21.39
CA LEU A 122 1.82 4.89 21.13
C LEU A 122 1.81 5.29 19.64
N ALA A 123 2.80 4.85 18.85
CA ALA A 123 2.84 5.07 17.40
C ALA A 123 1.95 4.09 16.62
N LEU A 124 1.49 2.97 17.22
CA LEU A 124 0.67 1.95 16.53
C LEU A 124 -0.55 2.50 15.78
N PRO A 125 -1.31 3.49 16.30
CA PRO A 125 -2.43 4.05 15.56
C PRO A 125 -2.06 4.58 14.16
N ALA A 126 -0.78 4.91 13.90
CA ALA A 126 -0.30 5.33 12.59
C ALA A 126 -0.53 4.28 11.49
N VAL A 127 -0.61 2.98 11.82
CA VAL A 127 -0.92 1.94 10.82
C VAL A 127 -2.32 2.09 10.23
N LEU A 128 -3.24 2.79 10.91
CA LEU A 128 -4.55 3.13 10.36
C LEU A 128 -4.43 4.09 9.17
N VAL A 129 -3.41 4.96 9.17
CA VAL A 129 -3.12 5.84 8.02
C VAL A 129 -2.66 4.99 6.84
N ALA A 130 -1.74 4.04 7.06
CA ALA A 130 -1.33 3.10 6.01
C ALA A 130 -2.51 2.30 5.44
N TRP A 131 -3.40 1.83 6.32
CA TRP A 131 -4.65 1.19 5.90
C TRP A 131 -5.53 2.11 5.06
N ARG A 132 -5.70 3.38 5.46
CA ARG A 132 -6.48 4.36 4.70
C ARG A 132 -5.87 4.63 3.32
N ILE A 133 -4.54 4.73 3.22
CA ILE A 133 -3.81 4.89 1.96
C ILE A 133 -4.10 3.70 1.05
N GLY A 134 -3.92 2.47 1.55
CA GLY A 134 -4.20 1.27 0.76
C GLY A 134 -5.67 1.14 0.34
N GLN A 135 -6.61 1.59 1.19
CA GLN A 135 -8.03 1.63 0.85
C GLN A 135 -8.34 2.71 -0.22
N ALA A 136 -7.70 3.88 -0.15
CA ALA A 136 -7.85 4.92 -1.18
C ALA A 136 -7.37 4.40 -2.55
N GLU A 137 -6.23 3.73 -2.58
CA GLU A 137 -5.68 3.12 -3.80
C GLU A 137 -6.54 1.96 -4.32
N LEU A 138 -7.14 1.16 -3.44
CA LEU A 138 -8.10 0.12 -3.83
C LEU A 138 -9.44 0.69 -4.34
N ALA A 139 -9.83 1.86 -3.83
CA ALA A 139 -11.00 2.59 -4.31
C ALA A 139 -10.76 3.15 -5.72
N LEU A 140 -9.51 3.32 -6.15
CA LEU A 140 -9.17 3.59 -7.54
C LEU A 140 -9.18 2.29 -8.35
N VAL A 141 -9.82 2.30 -9.53
CA VAL A 141 -9.71 1.18 -10.47
C VAL A 141 -8.49 1.42 -11.37
N PRO A 142 -7.46 0.55 -11.36
CA PRO A 142 -6.33 0.71 -12.26
C PRO A 142 -6.79 0.66 -13.72
N ARG A 143 -6.39 1.65 -14.54
CA ARG A 143 -6.74 1.71 -15.97
C ARG A 143 -6.42 0.39 -16.72
N GLY A 144 -5.30 -0.25 -16.37
CA GLY A 144 -4.91 -1.53 -16.96
C GLY A 144 -5.92 -2.66 -16.71
N TYR A 145 -6.61 -2.66 -15.57
CA TYR A 145 -7.66 -3.63 -15.28
C TYR A 145 -8.88 -3.40 -16.17
N ALA A 146 -9.32 -2.16 -16.30
CA ALA A 146 -10.47 -1.81 -17.13
C ALA A 146 -10.22 -2.16 -18.61
N HIS A 147 -9.01 -1.88 -19.12
CA HIS A 147 -8.62 -2.31 -20.46
C HIS A 147 -8.52 -3.83 -20.62
N ALA A 148 -8.01 -4.55 -19.61
CA ALA A 148 -7.99 -6.01 -19.63
C ALA A 148 -9.41 -6.59 -19.66
N ALA A 149 -10.34 -6.01 -18.89
CA ALA A 149 -11.75 -6.40 -18.89
C ALA A 149 -12.42 -6.16 -20.26
N LEU A 150 -12.12 -5.03 -20.91
CA LEU A 150 -12.57 -4.77 -22.29
C LEU A 150 -12.01 -5.80 -23.29
N ARG A 151 -10.73 -6.16 -23.18
CA ARG A 151 -10.10 -7.19 -24.05
C ARG A 151 -10.68 -8.58 -23.82
N ALA A 152 -10.89 -8.98 -22.57
CA ALA A 152 -11.52 -10.27 -22.25
C ALA A 152 -12.93 -10.34 -22.85
N ARG A 153 -13.69 -9.25 -22.74
CA ARG A 153 -15.01 -9.13 -23.36
C ARG A 153 -14.97 -9.24 -24.88
N SER A 154 -14.02 -8.59 -25.56
CA SER A 154 -13.88 -8.73 -27.02
C SER A 154 -13.56 -10.17 -27.46
N ARG A 155 -13.09 -11.01 -26.54
CA ARG A 155 -12.84 -12.45 -26.75
C ARG A 155 -14.02 -13.33 -26.32
N GLY A 156 -15.14 -12.75 -25.86
CA GLY A 156 -16.29 -13.49 -25.36
C GLY A 156 -16.09 -14.11 -23.97
N GLU A 157 -15.01 -13.78 -23.27
CA GLU A 157 -14.77 -14.26 -21.90
C GLU A 157 -15.62 -13.46 -20.91
N ALA A 158 -16.25 -14.15 -19.95
CA ALA A 158 -17.01 -13.50 -18.89
C ALA A 158 -16.06 -12.66 -18.01
N PRO A 159 -16.18 -11.32 -17.99
CA PRO A 159 -15.20 -10.51 -17.27
C PRO A 159 -15.35 -10.70 -15.76
N SER A 160 -14.23 -10.92 -15.06
CA SER A 160 -14.14 -10.90 -13.59
C SER A 160 -14.41 -9.52 -12.96
N ALA A 161 -14.88 -8.57 -13.76
CA ALA A 161 -15.19 -7.18 -13.44
C ALA A 161 -16.07 -7.04 -12.19
N ARG A 162 -17.09 -7.89 -12.02
CA ARG A 162 -18.00 -7.82 -10.88
C ARG A 162 -17.29 -7.98 -9.54
N ALA A 163 -16.38 -8.96 -9.41
CA ALA A 163 -15.66 -9.20 -8.16
C ALA A 163 -14.80 -7.99 -7.78
N ARG A 164 -14.19 -7.34 -8.77
CA ARG A 164 -13.36 -6.16 -8.54
C ARG A 164 -14.18 -4.93 -8.17
N LEU A 165 -15.32 -4.70 -8.83
CA LEU A 165 -16.22 -3.59 -8.50
C LEU A 165 -16.76 -3.70 -7.07
N VAL A 166 -17.01 -4.92 -6.58
CA VAL A 166 -17.37 -5.16 -5.16
C VAL A 166 -16.23 -4.75 -4.22
N GLU A 167 -14.97 -5.07 -4.55
CA GLU A 167 -13.82 -4.63 -3.75
C GLU A 167 -13.67 -3.11 -3.73
N VAL A 168 -13.84 -2.47 -4.88
CA VAL A 168 -13.77 -1.00 -5.05
C VAL A 168 -14.85 -0.30 -4.23
N ARG A 169 -16.09 -0.82 -4.24
CA ARG A 169 -17.18 -0.32 -3.39
C ARG A 169 -16.86 -0.51 -1.91
N ARG A 170 -16.32 -1.67 -1.50
CA ARG A 170 -15.89 -1.92 -0.11
C ARG A 170 -14.70 -1.06 0.33
N ALA A 171 -13.88 -0.61 -0.62
CA ALA A 171 -12.79 0.31 -0.37
C ALA A 171 -13.27 1.75 -0.15
N GLY A 172 -14.55 2.03 -0.42
CA GLY A 172 -15.22 3.29 -0.13
C GLY A 172 -15.63 4.08 -1.37
N ALA A 173 -15.45 3.56 -2.58
CA ALA A 173 -15.91 4.18 -3.82
C ALA A 173 -17.42 4.43 -3.85
N SER A 174 -17.87 5.46 -4.58
CA SER A 174 -19.29 5.86 -4.56
C SER A 174 -20.10 4.84 -5.33
N ALA A 175 -21.28 4.47 -4.82
CA ALA A 175 -22.13 3.50 -5.50
C ALA A 175 -22.43 3.96 -6.94
N ALA A 176 -22.79 5.24 -7.10
CA ALA A 176 -23.04 5.83 -8.42
C ALA A 176 -21.84 5.74 -9.39
N ALA A 177 -20.60 6.02 -8.94
CA ALA A 177 -19.44 5.91 -9.83
C ALA A 177 -19.10 4.45 -10.17
N VAL A 178 -19.27 3.53 -9.22
CA VAL A 178 -19.08 2.09 -9.45
C VAL A 178 -20.11 1.56 -10.44
N ASP A 179 -21.37 1.98 -10.32
CA ASP A 179 -22.44 1.58 -11.22
C ASP A 179 -22.25 2.16 -12.63
N GLN A 180 -21.81 3.43 -12.73
CA GLN A 180 -21.41 4.03 -14.01
C GLN A 180 -20.26 3.28 -14.68
N LEU A 181 -19.24 2.89 -13.92
CA LEU A 181 -18.13 2.09 -14.45
C LEU A 181 -18.60 0.69 -14.88
N ALA A 182 -19.53 0.08 -14.13
CA ALA A 182 -20.12 -1.20 -14.49
C ALA A 182 -20.87 -1.12 -15.83
N LEU A 183 -21.67 -0.06 -16.03
CA LEU A 183 -22.38 0.21 -17.27
C LEU A 183 -21.43 0.47 -18.45
N ALA A 184 -20.37 1.24 -18.24
CA ALA A 184 -19.35 1.49 -19.27
C ALA A 184 -18.59 0.21 -19.66
N LEU A 185 -18.25 -0.65 -18.69
CA LEU A 185 -17.70 -1.98 -18.98
C LEU A 185 -18.73 -2.87 -19.69
N ALA A 186 -20.03 -2.66 -19.41
CA ALA A 186 -21.13 -3.36 -20.04
C ALA A 186 -21.40 -2.91 -21.49
N SER A 187 -21.07 -1.68 -21.87
CA SER A 187 -21.19 -1.20 -23.26
C SER A 187 -20.00 -1.62 -24.14
N GLY A 188 -18.84 -1.85 -23.53
CA GLY A 188 -17.60 -2.16 -24.25
C GLY A 188 -16.91 -0.93 -24.86
N SER A 189 -17.43 0.28 -24.62
CA SER A 189 -16.85 1.52 -25.12
C SER A 189 -15.65 1.96 -24.27
N ALA A 190 -14.45 1.97 -24.86
CA ALA A 190 -13.25 2.44 -24.20
C ALA A 190 -13.36 3.91 -23.74
N THR A 191 -14.08 4.73 -24.52
CA THR A 191 -14.31 6.14 -24.23
C THR A 191 -15.17 6.33 -22.97
N GLU A 192 -16.27 5.57 -22.86
CA GLU A 192 -17.15 5.58 -21.69
C GLU A 192 -16.42 5.05 -20.45
N VAL A 193 -15.63 3.98 -20.61
CA VAL A 193 -14.82 3.43 -19.52
C VAL A 193 -13.83 4.46 -19.01
N ASN A 194 -13.13 5.16 -19.89
CA ASN A 194 -12.20 6.22 -19.51
C ASN A 194 -12.90 7.41 -18.84
N ALA A 195 -14.11 7.76 -19.28
CA ALA A 195 -14.92 8.79 -18.62
C ALA A 195 -15.33 8.36 -17.20
N ALA A 196 -15.86 7.14 -17.04
CA ALA A 196 -16.25 6.62 -15.74
C ALA A 196 -15.05 6.49 -14.78
N LEU A 197 -13.88 6.08 -15.28
CA LEU A 197 -12.65 6.04 -14.48
C LEU A 197 -12.21 7.43 -14.00
N ARG A 198 -12.40 8.47 -14.81
CA ARG A 198 -12.14 9.87 -14.38
C ARG A 198 -13.10 10.32 -13.31
N THR A 199 -14.40 10.03 -13.43
CA THR A 199 -15.39 10.33 -12.38
C THR A 199 -15.07 9.63 -11.07
N LEU A 200 -14.57 8.39 -11.16
CA LEU A 200 -14.19 7.59 -10.00
C LEU A 200 -12.90 8.08 -9.33
N ALA A 201 -11.97 8.65 -10.11
CA ALA A 201 -10.72 9.24 -9.63
C ALA A 201 -10.85 10.70 -9.17
N GLY A 202 -11.79 11.46 -9.73
CA GLY A 202 -12.06 12.88 -9.42
C GLY A 202 -12.93 13.10 -8.19
N ARG A 203 -12.84 12.18 -7.23
CA ARG A 203 -13.30 12.44 -5.86
C ARG A 203 -12.34 13.39 -5.16
#